data_AF-A0A1S8S9E1-F1
#
_entry.id   AF-A0A1S8S9E1-F1
#
_cell.length_a   1.000
_cell.length_b   1.000
_cell.length_c   1.000
_cell.angle_alpha   90.00
_cell.angle_beta   90.00
_cell.angle_gamma   90.00
#
_symmetry.space_group_name_H-M   'P 1'
#
loop_
_entity.id
_entity.type
_entity.pdbx_description
1 polymer ?
#
loop_
_entity_poly.entity_id
_entity_poly.type
_entity_poly.pdbx_seq_one_letter_code
_entity_poly.pdbx_strand_id
1 'polypeptide(L)'
;MTLDELKLYLYIDSDDEDDYLNELIEASEIYIESCVGISYKQDEKAVKLANLLMKKLCSDLYENRGTEIASNTKKDIIVTTILEKLSLYDEDVTTP
;
A
#
# COMPACT_ATOMS: atom_id res chain seq x y z
N MET A 1 5.90 2.35 6.02
CA MET A 1 4.91 3.25 6.65
C MET A 1 4.82 2.92 8.14
N THR A 2 4.51 3.89 9.01
CA THR A 2 4.24 3.61 10.43
C THR A 2 2.74 3.53 10.73
N LEU A 3 2.38 2.88 11.84
CA LEU A 3 1.00 2.80 12.33
C LEU A 3 0.38 4.19 12.55
N ASP A 4 1.14 5.11 13.16
CA ASP A 4 0.70 6.48 13.45
C ASP A 4 0.35 7.25 12.16
N GLU A 5 1.15 7.09 11.10
CA GLU A 5 0.85 7.67 9.79
C GLU A 5 -0.42 7.12 9.15
N LEU A 6 -0.73 5.83 9.40
CA LEU A 6 -1.96 5.20 8.90
C LEU A 6 -3.17 5.65 9.72
N LYS A 7 -3.05 5.71 11.06
CA LYS A 7 -4.10 6.24 11.94
C LYS A 7 -4.47 7.67 11.60
N LEU A 8 -3.46 8.52 11.40
CA LEU A 8 -3.65 9.90 10.96
C LEU A 8 -4.38 9.97 9.61
N TYR A 9 -4.07 9.05 8.69
CA TYR A 9 -4.73 8.96 7.40
C TYR A 9 -6.20 8.50 7.51
N LEU A 10 -6.48 7.54 8.39
CA LEU A 10 -7.81 6.98 8.64
C LEU A 10 -8.66 7.80 9.63
N TYR A 11 -8.11 8.88 10.19
CA TYR A 11 -8.73 9.66 11.27
C TYR A 11 -9.09 8.80 12.50
N ILE A 12 -8.23 7.85 12.84
CA ILE A 12 -8.36 7.00 14.03
C ILE A 12 -7.55 7.63 15.16
N ASP A 13 -8.23 7.96 16.27
CA ASP A 13 -7.62 8.53 17.48
C ASP A 13 -7.49 7.48 18.61
N SER A 14 -8.06 6.28 18.42
CA SER A 14 -7.98 5.17 19.39
C SER A 14 -6.87 4.19 19.03
N ASP A 15 -6.37 3.49 20.05
CA ASP A 15 -5.40 2.40 19.93
C ASP A 15 -6.06 1.00 19.95
N ASP A 16 -7.40 0.92 20.03
CA ASP A 16 -8.15 -0.35 20.11
C ASP A 16 -7.92 -1.29 18.90
N GLU A 17 -7.60 -0.72 17.73
CA GLU A 17 -7.47 -1.45 16.46
C GLU A 17 -6.01 -1.51 15.97
N ASP A 18 -5.04 -1.24 16.85
CA ASP A 18 -3.60 -1.19 16.50
C ASP A 18 -3.07 -2.48 15.93
N ASP A 19 -3.43 -3.61 16.54
CA ASP A 19 -3.04 -4.93 16.05
C ASP A 19 -3.60 -5.16 14.64
N TYR A 20 -4.88 -4.83 14.42
CA TYR A 20 -5.53 -4.99 13.12
C TYR A 20 -4.92 -4.08 12.06
N LEU A 21 -4.67 -2.82 12.39
CA LEU A 21 -4.02 -1.86 11.49
C LEU A 21 -2.59 -2.30 11.16
N ASN A 22 -1.84 -2.86 12.11
CA ASN A 22 -0.52 -3.44 11.84
C ASN A 22 -0.60 -4.64 10.88
N GLU A 23 -1.58 -5.53 11.05
CA GLU A 23 -1.83 -6.63 10.10
C GLU A 23 -2.13 -6.09 8.69
N LEU A 24 -2.93 -5.02 8.58
CA LEU A 24 -3.22 -4.40 7.28
C LEU A 24 -1.97 -3.80 6.64
N ILE A 25 -1.10 -3.16 7.42
CA ILE A 25 0.17 -2.62 6.94
C ILE A 25 1.06 -3.74 6.42
N GLU A 26 1.22 -4.82 7.19
CA GLU A 26 2.04 -5.96 6.81
C GLU A 26 1.51 -6.63 5.53
N ALA A 27 0.21 -6.89 5.46
CA ALA A 27 -0.42 -7.45 4.26
C ALA A 27 -0.24 -6.54 3.02
N SER A 28 -0.35 -5.22 3.21
CA SER A 28 -0.15 -4.24 2.14
C SER A 28 1.30 -4.18 1.68
N GLU A 29 2.27 -4.25 2.60
CA GLU A 29 3.69 -4.29 2.26
C GLU A 29 4.02 -5.56 1.47
N ILE A 30 3.57 -6.72 1.93
CA ILE A 30 3.74 -8.01 1.23
C ILE A 30 3.14 -7.95 -0.17
N TYR A 31 1.95 -7.36 -0.33
CA TYR A 31 1.31 -7.23 -1.63
C TYR A 31 2.15 -6.39 -2.61
N ILE A 32 2.64 -5.24 -2.15
CA ILE A 32 3.48 -4.36 -2.97
C ILE A 32 4.79 -5.06 -3.32
N GLU A 33 5.49 -5.65 -2.35
CA GLU A 33 6.72 -6.40 -2.59
C GLU A 33 6.50 -7.57 -3.56
N SER A 34 5.35 -8.26 -3.46
CA SER A 34 5.00 -9.33 -4.39
C SER A 34 4.71 -8.83 -5.81
N CYS A 35 4.27 -7.58 -5.98
CA CYS A 35 3.95 -7.02 -7.30
C CYS A 35 5.13 -6.32 -7.97
N VAL A 36 5.98 -5.63 -7.21
CA VAL A 36 7.05 -4.74 -7.75
C VAL A 36 8.44 -5.08 -7.24
N GLY A 37 8.57 -6.10 -6.38
CA GLY A 37 9.83 -6.46 -5.75
C GLY A 37 10.26 -5.49 -4.65
N ILE A 38 11.51 -5.61 -4.22
CA ILE A 38 12.13 -4.74 -3.20
C ILE A 38 12.93 -3.58 -3.82
N SER A 39 13.00 -3.50 -5.15
CA SER A 39 13.79 -2.52 -5.90
C SER A 39 13.34 -1.07 -5.63
N TYR A 40 12.04 -0.87 -5.37
CA TYR A 40 11.52 0.44 -4.97
C TYR A 40 12.11 0.97 -3.66
N LYS A 41 12.64 0.11 -2.78
CA LYS A 41 13.28 0.52 -1.51
C LYS A 41 14.60 1.26 -1.74
N GLN A 42 15.16 1.20 -2.95
CA GLN A 42 16.42 1.87 -3.30
C GLN A 42 16.22 3.32 -3.77
N ASP A 43 15.02 3.71 -4.19
CA ASP A 43 14.71 5.06 -4.67
C ASP A 43 13.76 5.78 -3.71
N GLU A 44 14.18 6.93 -3.17
CA GLU A 44 13.42 7.68 -2.19
C GLU A 44 12.05 8.16 -2.72
N LYS A 45 11.92 8.38 -4.04
CA LYS A 45 10.64 8.74 -4.68
C LYS A 45 9.74 7.52 -4.78
N ALA A 46 10.30 6.36 -5.12
CA ALA A 46 9.57 5.10 -5.19
C ALA A 46 9.07 4.69 -3.81
N VAL A 47 9.87 4.84 -2.75
CA VAL A 47 9.43 4.64 -1.35
C VAL A 47 8.25 5.55 -0.99
N LYS A 48 8.26 6.83 -1.40
CA LYS A 48 7.13 7.75 -1.15
C LYS A 48 5.86 7.30 -1.88
N LEU A 49 5.98 6.82 -3.12
CA LEU A 49 4.87 6.27 -3.89
C LEU A 49 4.34 4.96 -3.27
N ALA A 50 5.23 4.06 -2.85
CA ALA A 50 4.87 2.82 -2.19
C ALA A 50 4.15 3.09 -0.86
N ASN A 51 4.61 4.03 -0.03
CA ASN A 51 3.92 4.42 1.20
C ASN A 51 2.52 5.01 0.90
N LEU A 52 2.38 5.82 -0.16
CA LEU A 52 1.06 6.34 -0.56
C LEU A 52 0.12 5.21 -0.99
N LEU A 53 0.65 4.23 -1.73
CA LEU A 53 -0.08 3.04 -2.12
C LEU A 53 -0.51 2.20 -0.92
N MET A 54 0.39 1.98 0.05
CA MET A 54 0.08 1.29 1.31
C MET A 54 -1.06 2.01 2.05
N LYS A 55 -1.05 3.35 2.16
CA LYS A 55 -2.14 4.13 2.79
C LYS A 55 -3.48 3.85 2.13
N LYS A 56 -3.53 3.91 0.79
CA LYS A 56 -4.74 3.59 0.03
C LYS A 56 -5.19 2.15 0.24
N LEU A 57 -4.27 1.18 0.19
CA LEU A 57 -4.59 -0.24 0.33
C LEU A 57 -5.10 -0.57 1.73
N CYS A 58 -4.41 -0.10 2.76
CA CYS A 58 -4.84 -0.23 4.16
C CYS A 58 -6.20 0.41 4.38
N SER A 59 -6.45 1.60 3.82
CA SER A 59 -7.76 2.25 3.89
C SER A 59 -8.85 1.42 3.23
N ASP A 60 -8.58 0.92 2.02
CA ASP A 60 -9.54 0.10 1.28
C ASP A 60 -9.83 -1.21 2.02
N LEU A 61 -8.82 -1.88 2.58
CA LEU A 61 -8.98 -3.10 3.39
C LEU A 61 -9.69 -2.83 4.72
N TYR A 62 -9.46 -1.66 5.32
CA TYR A 62 -10.13 -1.24 6.56
C TYR A 62 -11.61 -0.92 6.30
N GLU A 63 -11.92 -0.18 5.24
CA GLU A 63 -13.30 0.18 4.84
C GLU A 63 -14.08 -1.04 4.33
N ASN A 64 -13.45 -1.94 3.58
CA ASN A 64 -14.06 -3.16 3.04
C ASN A 64 -14.06 -4.34 4.03
N ARG A 65 -13.77 -4.11 5.33
CA ARG A 65 -13.88 -5.13 6.38
C ARG A 65 -15.32 -5.63 6.58
N GLY A 66 -16.31 -4.86 6.12
CA GLY A 66 -17.70 -5.29 6.03
C GLY A 66 -17.88 -6.29 4.89
N THR A 67 -18.50 -7.44 5.16
CA THR A 67 -18.78 -8.60 4.28
C THR A 67 -19.45 -8.35 2.92
N GLU A 68 -19.60 -7.11 2.47
CA GLU A 68 -19.88 -6.80 1.09
C GLU A 68 -18.55 -6.61 0.37
N ILE A 69 -18.11 -7.66 -0.33
CA ILE A 69 -17.32 -7.46 -1.56
C ILE A 69 -18.26 -6.67 -2.49
N ALA A 70 -18.40 -5.36 -2.25
CA ALA A 70 -19.02 -4.47 -3.18
C ALA A 70 -18.14 -4.62 -4.42
N SER A 71 -18.71 -5.20 -5.48
CA SER A 71 -18.08 -5.46 -6.79
C SER A 71 -17.52 -4.21 -7.49
N ASN A 72 -17.34 -3.13 -6.74
CA ASN A 72 -16.69 -1.88 -7.03
C ASN A 72 -15.47 -1.69 -6.11
N THR A 73 -14.56 -2.67 -6.02
CA THR A 73 -13.14 -2.31 -6.01
C THR A 73 -12.93 -1.56 -7.32
N LYS A 74 -13.30 -0.28 -7.35
CA LYS A 74 -13.00 0.64 -8.45
C LYS A 74 -11.52 0.41 -8.61
N LYS A 75 -11.12 -0.22 -9.73
CA LYS A 75 -9.71 -0.36 -10.09
C LYS A 75 -9.16 1.04 -10.00
N ASP A 76 -8.56 1.34 -8.87
CA ASP A 76 -8.19 2.70 -8.54
C ASP A 76 -7.02 2.91 -9.49
N ILE A 77 -7.28 3.61 -10.60
CA ILE A 77 -6.33 3.72 -11.71
C ILE A 77 -4.99 4.19 -11.15
N ILE A 78 -5.02 4.99 -10.09
CA ILE A 78 -3.89 5.45 -9.30
C ILE A 78 -3.10 4.28 -8.68
N VAL A 79 -3.77 3.28 -8.08
CA VAL A 79 -3.11 2.07 -7.54
C VAL A 79 -2.39 1.31 -8.65
N THR A 80 -3.06 1.06 -9.78
CA THR A 80 -2.45 0.37 -10.93
C THR A 80 -1.30 1.19 -11.51
N THR A 81 -1.46 2.50 -11.70
CA THR A 81 -0.41 3.38 -12.22
C THR A 81 0.78 3.47 -11.27
N ILE A 82 0.56 3.50 -9.95
CA ILE A 82 1.67 3.49 -8.97
C ILE A 82 2.38 2.14 -9.02
N LEU A 83 1.66 1.03 -9.05
CA LEU A 83 2.26 -0.32 -9.20
C LEU A 83 3.05 -0.45 -10.50
N GLU A 84 2.51 -0.04 -11.64
CA GLU A 84 3.22 -0.03 -12.92
C GLU A 84 4.48 0.83 -12.85
N LYS A 85 4.36 2.04 -12.28
CA LYS A 85 5.50 2.95 -12.13
C LYS A 85 6.58 2.39 -11.22
N LEU A 86 6.20 1.69 -10.15
CA LEU A 86 7.11 1.01 -9.23
C LEU A 86 7.74 -0.23 -9.87
N SER A 87 6.97 -1.00 -10.65
CA SER A 87 7.44 -2.17 -11.40
C SER A 87 8.50 -1.79 -12.44
N LEU A 88 8.37 -0.62 -13.07
CA LEU A 88 9.38 -0.09 -14.00
C LEU A 88 10.74 0.18 -13.32
N TYR A 89 10.80 0.37 -12.00
CA TYR A 89 12.09 0.50 -11.29
C TYR A 89 12.82 -0.84 -11.14
N ASP A 90 12.14 -1.97 -11.32
CA ASP A 90 12.76 -3.31 -11.31
C ASP A 90 13.47 -3.61 -12.65
N GLU A 91 12.96 -3.09 -13.78
CA GLU A 91 13.54 -3.31 -15.11
C GLU A 91 14.86 -2.56 -15.36
N ASP A 92 15.06 -1.38 -14.76
CA ASP A 92 16.25 -0.55 -15.00
C ASP A 92 17.55 -1.16 -14.45
N VAL A 93 17.48 -2.18 -13.58
CA VAL A 93 18.65 -2.85 -13.00
C VAL A 93 19.21 -3.97 -13.89
N THR A 94 18.61 -4.25 -15.05
CA THR A 94 18.98 -5.40 -15.91
C THR A 94 19.62 -5.05 -17.27
N THR A 95 20.19 -3.84 -17.43
CA THR A 95 21.00 -3.53 -18.62
C THR A 95 22.51 -3.56 -18.32
N PRO A 96 23.25 -4.59 -18.77
CA PRO A 96 24.67 -4.49 -19.08
C PRO A 96 24.94 -3.77 -20.41
#